data_AF-A0A7Z0NEW4-F1
#
_entry.id   AF-A0A7Z0NEW4-F1
#
_cell.length_a   1.000
_cell.length_b   1.000
_cell.length_c   1.000
_cell.angle_alpha   90.00
_cell.angle_beta   90.00
_cell.angle_gamma   90.00
#
_symmetry.space_group_name_H-M   'P 1'
#
loop_
_entity.id
_entity.type
_entity.pdbx_description
1 polymer ?
#
loop_
_entity_poly.entity_id
_entity_poly.type
_entity_poly.pdbx_seq_one_letter_code
_entity_poly.pdbx_strand_id
1 'polypeptide(L)'
;MEAEEELDALYDEDVDHAALIDELLWQLEENPGLLDELCREKHHALHTPTFQVKQFREVWKDGYNVFILKVWTGDGVSIPHRLIYGYHGQLDRYYVLTVMPRGVNYECDQNFIDKVCRIYDRIGIPAYRQ
;
A
#
# COMPACT_ATOMS: atom_id res chain seq x y z
N MET A 1 3.81 -2.72 -14.74
CA MET A 1 4.55 -2.41 -13.49
C MET A 1 4.32 -3.58 -12.54
N GLU A 2 5.27 -4.00 -11.68
CA GLU A 2 5.10 -5.25 -10.89
C GLU A 2 3.81 -5.27 -10.05
N ALA A 3 3.38 -4.13 -9.49
CA ALA A 3 2.14 -4.05 -8.72
C ALA A 3 0.86 -4.14 -9.57
N GLU A 4 0.88 -3.68 -10.82
CA GLU A 4 -0.25 -3.81 -11.75
C GLU A 4 -0.46 -5.28 -12.11
N GLU A 5 0.63 -6.00 -12.42
CA GLU A 5 0.57 -7.44 -12.69
C GLU A 5 0.06 -8.26 -11.49
N GLU A 6 0.42 -7.83 -10.27
CA GLU A 6 -0.09 -8.43 -9.03
C GLU A 6 -1.57 -8.14 -8.80
N LEU A 7 -2.05 -6.95 -9.19
CA LEU A 7 -3.47 -6.62 -9.13
C LEU A 7 -4.26 -7.38 -10.22
N ASP A 8 -3.72 -7.50 -11.43
CA ASP A 8 -4.31 -8.30 -12.51
C ASP A 8 -4.42 -9.78 -12.11
N ALA A 9 -3.37 -10.33 -11.49
CA ALA A 9 -3.41 -11.69 -10.95
C ALA A 9 -4.48 -11.82 -9.85
N LEU A 10 -4.66 -10.79 -9.02
CA LEU A 10 -5.73 -10.78 -8.03
C LEU A 10 -7.12 -10.74 -8.69
N TYR A 11 -7.29 -10.09 -9.84
CA TYR A 11 -8.55 -10.17 -10.60
C TYR A 11 -8.87 -11.59 -11.06
N ASP A 12 -7.87 -12.38 -11.44
CA ASP A 12 -8.06 -13.79 -11.82
C ASP A 12 -8.42 -14.69 -10.62
N GLU A 13 -7.91 -14.36 -9.42
CA GLU A 13 -8.14 -15.14 -8.19
C GLU A 13 -9.44 -14.74 -7.46
N ASP A 14 -9.67 -13.43 -7.30
CA ASP A 14 -10.74 -12.85 -6.50
C ASP A 14 -11.11 -11.44 -6.99
N VAL A 15 -12.03 -11.41 -7.96
CA VAL A 15 -12.53 -10.18 -8.59
C VAL A 15 -13.08 -9.18 -7.58
N ASP A 16 -13.76 -9.64 -6.52
CA ASP A 16 -14.40 -8.75 -5.54
C ASP A 16 -13.34 -7.99 -4.73
N HIS A 17 -12.29 -8.68 -4.30
CA HIS A 17 -11.17 -8.04 -3.61
C HIS A 17 -10.36 -7.11 -4.53
N ALA A 18 -10.12 -7.52 -5.78
CA ALA A 18 -9.42 -6.70 -6.75
C ALA A 18 -10.18 -5.40 -7.06
N ALA A 19 -11.49 -5.50 -7.32
CA ALA A 19 -12.35 -4.35 -7.60
C ALA A 19 -12.43 -3.39 -6.41
N LEU A 20 -12.45 -3.90 -5.17
CA LEU A 20 -12.46 -3.07 -3.97
C LEU A 20 -11.16 -2.27 -3.80
N ILE A 21 -10.03 -2.90 -4.14
CA ILE A 21 -8.71 -2.23 -4.13
C ILE A 21 -8.66 -1.15 -5.21
N ASP A 22 -9.09 -1.48 -6.42
CA ASP A 22 -9.09 -0.57 -7.56
C ASP A 22 -9.96 0.67 -7.30
N GLU A 23 -11.18 0.46 -6.78
CA GLU A 23 -12.07 1.53 -6.37
C GLU A 23 -11.43 2.45 -5.31
N LEU A 24 -10.75 1.88 -4.31
CA LEU A 24 -10.04 2.68 -3.31
C LEU A 24 -8.91 3.50 -3.94
N LEU A 25 -8.10 2.89 -4.81
CA LEU A 25 -6.99 3.57 -5.47
C LEU A 25 -7.48 4.73 -6.34
N TRP A 26 -8.58 4.51 -7.08
CA TRP A 26 -9.20 5.55 -7.88
C TRP A 26 -9.71 6.73 -7.02
N GLN A 27 -10.42 6.44 -5.93
CA GLN A 27 -10.89 7.49 -5.01
C GLN A 27 -9.74 8.26 -4.34
N LEU A 28 -8.61 7.59 -4.05
CA LEU A 28 -7.41 8.25 -3.54
C LEU A 28 -6.82 9.18 -4.60
N GLU A 29 -6.69 8.73 -5.85
CA GLU A 29 -6.17 9.57 -6.95
C GLU A 29 -7.03 10.81 -7.21
N GLU A 30 -8.36 10.68 -7.16
CA GLU A 30 -9.28 11.79 -7.40
C GLU A 30 -9.41 12.77 -6.22
N ASN A 31 -8.93 12.42 -5.02
CA ASN A 31 -9.09 13.23 -3.82
C ASN A 31 -7.76 13.56 -3.13
N PRO A 32 -7.18 14.75 -3.43
CA PRO A 32 -5.95 15.23 -2.80
C PRO A 32 -6.00 15.24 -1.27
N GLY A 33 -7.16 15.51 -0.67
CA GLY A 33 -7.31 15.51 0.79
C GLY A 33 -7.22 14.12 1.42
N LEU A 34 -7.56 13.06 0.68
CA LEU A 34 -7.34 11.68 1.11
C LEU A 34 -5.89 11.24 0.88
N LEU A 35 -5.25 11.74 -0.18
CA LEU A 35 -3.83 11.48 -0.44
C LEU A 35 -2.98 11.95 0.74
N ASP A 36 -3.18 13.17 1.25
CA ASP A 36 -2.48 13.67 2.46
C ASP A 36 -2.59 12.71 3.67
N GLU A 37 -3.71 12.01 3.80
CA GLU A 37 -3.94 11.09 4.89
C GLU A 37 -3.17 9.77 4.73
N LEU A 38 -2.73 9.42 3.51
CA LEU A 38 -1.87 8.26 3.25
C LEU A 38 -0.46 8.40 3.85
N CYS A 39 -0.05 9.60 4.24
CA CYS A 39 1.23 9.81 4.95
C CYS A 39 1.14 9.55 6.46
N ARG A 40 -0.05 9.27 7.00
CA ARG A 40 -0.29 9.20 8.44
C ARG A 40 -0.85 7.85 8.82
N GLU A 41 -0.28 7.22 9.84
CA GLU A 41 -0.87 6.00 10.41
C GLU A 41 -2.24 6.33 11.02
N LYS A 42 -3.31 5.89 10.36
CA LYS A 42 -4.68 6.20 10.73
C LYS A 42 -5.66 5.17 10.18
N HIS A 43 -6.77 4.99 10.89
CA HIS A 43 -7.89 4.16 10.45
C HIS A 43 -9.05 5.06 9.98
N HIS A 44 -9.48 4.86 8.74
CA HIS A 44 -10.53 5.61 8.07
C HIS A 44 -11.84 4.82 8.06
N ALA A 45 -12.37 4.54 9.25
CA ALA A 45 -13.57 3.71 9.44
C ALA A 45 -14.87 4.30 8.88
N LEU A 46 -14.90 5.60 8.60
CA LEU A 46 -16.06 6.28 8.00
C LEU A 46 -15.94 6.43 6.48
N HIS A 47 -14.82 6.00 5.90
CA HIS A 47 -14.62 6.01 4.45
C HIS A 47 -15.22 4.74 3.83
N THR A 48 -15.68 4.83 2.59
CA THR A 48 -16.22 3.69 1.82
C THR A 48 -15.47 3.61 0.49
N PRO A 49 -14.61 2.60 0.28
CA PRO A 49 -14.33 1.48 1.19
C PRO A 49 -13.51 1.90 2.43
N THR A 50 -13.72 1.20 3.55
CA THR A 50 -12.95 1.48 4.78
C THR A 50 -11.50 1.05 4.58
N PHE A 51 -10.57 1.89 5.02
CA PHE A 51 -9.14 1.60 4.91
C PHE A 51 -8.34 2.04 6.13
N GLN A 52 -7.15 1.48 6.27
CA GLN A 52 -6.20 1.81 7.33
C GLN A 52 -4.81 1.89 6.74
N VAL A 53 -4.12 2.95 7.10
CA VAL A 53 -2.71 3.16 6.80
C VAL A 53 -1.90 2.73 8.02
N LYS A 54 -0.83 1.97 7.79
CA LYS A 54 0.19 1.64 8.79
C LYS A 54 1.58 1.89 8.25
N GLN A 55 2.52 2.25 9.10
CA GLN A 55 3.92 2.33 8.70
C GLN A 55 4.51 0.92 8.53
N PHE A 56 5.32 0.72 7.49
CA PHE A 56 6.13 -0.48 7.37
C PHE A 56 7.43 -0.31 8.17
N ARG A 57 7.36 -0.65 9.46
CA ARG A 57 8.40 -0.34 10.45
C ARG A 57 9.78 -0.91 10.12
N GLU A 58 9.83 -2.07 9.47
CA GLU A 58 11.11 -2.74 9.17
C GLU A 58 12.02 -1.93 8.25
N VAL A 59 11.45 -1.23 7.27
CA VAL A 59 12.21 -0.37 6.35
C VAL A 59 12.23 1.09 6.79
N TRP A 60 11.29 1.47 7.67
CA TRP A 60 11.21 2.83 8.20
C TRP A 60 12.47 3.26 8.94
N LYS A 61 13.10 2.33 9.68
CA LYS A 61 14.38 2.56 10.38
C LYS A 61 15.54 2.95 9.45
N ASP A 62 15.44 2.56 8.17
CA ASP A 62 16.45 2.82 7.15
C ASP A 62 16.13 4.10 6.33
N GLY A 63 15.04 4.79 6.67
CA GLY A 63 14.60 6.05 6.06
C GLY A 63 13.61 5.86 4.90
N TYR A 64 13.11 4.65 4.65
CA TYR A 64 12.11 4.41 3.62
C TYR A 64 10.72 4.87 4.07
N ASN A 65 10.10 5.77 3.31
CA ASN A 65 8.72 6.21 3.53
C ASN A 65 7.73 5.21 2.96
N VAL A 66 7.69 4.02 3.54
CA VAL A 66 6.87 2.90 3.07
C VAL A 66 5.76 2.61 4.07
N PHE A 67 4.57 2.41 3.51
CA PHE A 67 3.34 2.20 4.26
C PHE A 67 2.60 0.97 3.76
N ILE A 68 1.71 0.48 4.61
CA ILE A 68 0.82 -0.63 4.36
C ILE A 68 -0.60 -0.07 4.34
N LEU A 69 -1.29 -0.22 3.21
CA LEU A 69 -2.72 0.04 3.08
C LEU A 69 -3.47 -1.27 3.30
N LYS A 70 -4.39 -1.25 4.26
CA LYS A 70 -5.35 -2.33 4.48
C LYS A 70 -6.72 -1.84 4.02
N VAL A 71 -7.49 -2.75 3.43
CA VAL A 71 -8.83 -2.46 2.94
C VAL A 71 -9.82 -3.39 3.62
N TRP A 72 -11.03 -2.89 3.83
CA TRP A 72 -12.14 -3.61 4.45
C TRP A 72 -13.33 -3.64 3.50
N THR A 73 -14.02 -4.78 3.48
CA THR A 73 -15.32 -4.93 2.82
C THR A 73 -16.39 -4.10 3.52
N GLY A 74 -17.53 -3.90 2.85
CA GLY A 74 -18.69 -3.20 3.43
C GLY A 74 -19.23 -3.85 4.72
N ASP A 75 -18.97 -5.15 4.93
CA ASP A 75 -19.34 -5.88 6.15
C ASP A 75 -18.36 -5.69 7.31
N GLY A 76 -17.34 -4.83 7.14
CA GLY A 76 -16.32 -4.56 8.16
C GLY A 76 -15.27 -5.66 8.30
N VAL A 77 -15.11 -6.52 7.29
CA VAL A 77 -14.07 -7.56 7.25
C VAL A 77 -12.87 -7.06 6.45
N SER A 78 -11.67 -7.13 7.04
CA SER A 78 -10.44 -6.80 6.29
C SER A 78 -10.19 -7.85 5.22
N ILE A 79 -10.03 -7.41 3.97
CA ILE A 79 -9.68 -8.31 2.88
C ILE A 79 -8.32 -8.96 3.13
N PRO A 80 -8.09 -10.20 2.66
CA PRO A 80 -6.84 -10.90 2.89
C PRO A 80 -5.69 -10.38 2.01
N HIS A 81 -5.77 -9.16 1.48
CA HIS A 81 -4.76 -8.49 0.67
C HIS A 81 -4.37 -7.15 1.30
N ARG A 82 -3.10 -6.78 1.16
CA ARG A 82 -2.55 -5.50 1.61
C ARG A 82 -1.75 -4.88 0.47
N LEU A 83 -1.84 -3.58 0.32
CA LEU A 83 -0.98 -2.85 -0.60
C LEU A 83 0.19 -2.28 0.19
N ILE A 84 1.38 -2.42 -0.36
CA ILE A 84 2.57 -1.73 0.12
C ILE A 84 2.85 -0.61 -0.84
N TYR A 85 2.99 0.61 -0.33
CA TYR A 85 3.23 1.79 -1.15
C TYR A 85 4.32 2.68 -0.57
N GLY A 86 5.03 3.38 -1.44
CA GLY A 86 6.03 4.39 -1.10
C GLY A 86 5.50 5.80 -1.35
N TYR A 87 5.79 6.73 -0.45
CA TYR A 87 5.47 8.15 -0.64
C TYR A 87 6.70 8.96 -1.08
N HIS A 88 6.56 9.64 -2.21
CA HIS A 88 7.57 10.52 -2.79
C HIS A 88 7.30 11.99 -2.44
N GLY A 89 7.76 12.42 -1.27
CA GLY A 89 7.49 13.77 -0.75
C GLY A 89 7.92 14.95 -1.64
N GLN A 90 8.93 14.79 -2.49
CA GLN A 90 9.31 15.87 -3.43
C GLN A 90 8.37 16.01 -4.63
N LEU A 91 7.69 14.93 -5.03
CA LEU A 91 6.75 14.91 -6.16
C LEU A 91 5.29 14.92 -5.70
N ASP A 92 5.08 14.77 -4.38
CA ASP A 92 3.78 14.58 -3.75
C ASP A 92 2.96 13.46 -4.40
N ARG A 93 3.60 12.30 -4.57
CA ARG A 93 3.03 11.13 -5.24
C ARG A 93 3.24 9.86 -4.46
N TYR A 94 2.31 8.94 -4.61
CA TYR A 94 2.37 7.60 -4.03
C TYR A 94 2.58 6.59 -5.15
N TYR A 95 3.35 5.56 -4.84
CA TYR A 95 3.61 4.47 -5.76
C TYR A 95 3.29 3.16 -5.06
N VAL A 96 2.32 2.41 -5.59
CA VAL A 96 2.07 1.04 -5.13
C VAL A 96 3.27 0.20 -5.53
N LEU A 97 3.99 -0.32 -4.54
CA LEU A 97 5.19 -1.12 -4.72
C LEU A 97 4.84 -2.58 -4.94
N THR A 98 3.83 -3.09 -4.22
CA THR A 98 3.35 -4.47 -4.35
C THR A 98 1.98 -4.68 -3.70
N VAL A 99 1.20 -5.63 -4.20
CA VAL A 99 -0.04 -6.16 -3.62
C VAL A 99 0.24 -7.57 -3.10
N MET A 100 -0.14 -7.85 -1.86
CA MET A 100 0.29 -9.09 -1.20
C MET A 100 -0.77 -9.72 -0.29
N PRO A 101 -0.82 -11.06 -0.23
CA PRO A 101 -1.74 -11.77 0.64
C PRO A 101 -1.29 -11.69 2.10
N ARG A 102 -2.27 -11.61 3.01
CA ARG A 102 -2.12 -11.50 4.47
C ARG A 102 -1.39 -12.68 5.13
N GLY A 103 -1.26 -13.81 4.44
CA GLY A 103 -0.67 -15.05 4.96
C GLY A 103 0.86 -15.11 4.97
N VAL A 104 1.54 -14.21 4.25
CA VAL A 104 3.00 -14.14 4.25
C VAL A 104 3.45 -13.33 5.46
N ASN A 105 4.39 -13.83 6.27
CA ASN A 105 4.99 -13.03 7.35
C ASN A 105 6.03 -12.06 6.77
N TYR A 106 5.54 -11.12 5.97
CA TYR A 106 6.33 -10.20 5.18
C TYR A 106 7.16 -9.21 6.03
N GLU A 107 6.75 -8.94 7.27
CA GLU A 107 7.51 -8.12 8.22
C GLU A 107 8.72 -8.88 8.79
N CYS A 108 8.85 -10.18 8.53
CA CYS A 108 10.03 -10.97 8.91
C CYS A 108 10.67 -11.69 7.72
N ASP A 109 10.19 -11.46 6.50
CA ASP A 109 10.73 -12.06 5.29
C ASP A 109 11.74 -11.10 4.65
N GLN A 110 13.01 -11.42 4.81
CA GLN A 110 14.09 -10.59 4.28
C GLN A 110 14.03 -10.47 2.75
N ASN A 111 13.60 -11.52 2.03
CA ASN A 111 13.49 -11.45 0.57
C ASN A 111 12.39 -10.46 0.16
N PHE A 112 11.29 -10.43 0.92
CA PHE A 112 10.22 -9.47 0.70
C PHE A 112 10.66 -8.04 0.99
N ILE A 113 11.32 -7.83 2.13
CA ILE A 113 11.86 -6.53 2.51
C ILE A 113 12.83 -6.02 1.43
N ASP A 114 13.74 -6.87 0.97
CA ASP A 114 14.70 -6.53 -0.09
C ASP A 114 14.00 -6.23 -1.42
N LYS A 115 12.94 -6.97 -1.78
CA LYS A 115 12.10 -6.67 -2.95
C LYS A 115 11.50 -5.27 -2.84
N VAL A 116 10.86 -4.94 -1.71
CA VAL A 116 10.22 -3.63 -1.48
C VAL A 116 11.24 -2.50 -1.57
N CYS A 117 12.38 -2.61 -0.88
CA CYS A 117 13.45 -1.62 -0.95
C CYS A 117 13.98 -1.45 -2.37
N ARG A 118 14.20 -2.54 -3.10
CA ARG A 118 14.66 -2.50 -4.50
C ARG A 118 13.67 -1.79 -5.42
N ILE A 119 12.38 -2.03 -5.28
CA ILE A 119 11.35 -1.35 -6.08
C ILE A 119 11.33 0.15 -5.73
N TYR A 120 11.37 0.49 -4.44
CA TYR A 120 11.43 1.86 -3.96
C TYR A 120 12.64 2.63 -4.53
N ASP A 121 13.83 2.04 -4.45
CA ASP A 121 15.07 2.61 -4.99
C ASP A 121 15.01 2.75 -6.53
N ARG A 122 14.42 1.77 -7.22
CA ARG A 122 14.24 1.81 -8.68
C ARG A 122 13.30 2.94 -9.12
N ILE A 123 12.24 3.21 -8.36
CA ILE A 123 11.33 4.33 -8.60
C ILE A 123 12.04 5.67 -8.31
N GLY A 124 13.11 5.65 -7.51
CA GLY A 124 13.90 6.83 -7.19
C GLY A 124 13.30 7.68 -6.07
N ILE A 125 12.48 7.07 -5.21
CA ILE A 125 11.92 7.77 -4.05
C ILE A 125 13.08 8.05 -3.07
N PRO A 126 13.26 9.29 -2.59
CA PRO A 126 14.32 9.60 -1.63
C PRO A 126 14.11 8.87 -0.30
N ALA A 127 15.21 8.39 0.30
CA ALA A 127 15.21 7.95 1.69
C ALA A 127 15.35 9.16 2.63
N TYR A 128 14.51 9.24 3.64
CA TYR A 128 14.50 10.28 4.65
C TYR A 128 15.02 9.69 5.96
N ARG A 129 16.35 9.66 6.11
CA ARG A 129 16.97 9.31 7.39
C ARG A 129 16.65 10.41 8.39
N GLN A 130 15.92 10.08 9.46
CA GLN A 130 15.71 10.98 10.60
C GLN A 130 16.99 11.13 11.42
#